data_AF-A0A202E1U5-F1
#
_entry.id   AF-A0A202E1U5-F1
#
_cell.length_a   1.000
_cell.length_b   1.000
_cell.length_c   1.000
_cell.angle_alpha   90.00
_cell.angle_beta   90.00
_cell.angle_gamma   90.00
#
_symmetry.space_group_name_H-M   'P 1'
#
loop_
_entity.id
_entity.type
_entity.pdbx_description
1 polymer ?
#
loop_
_entity_poly.entity_id
_entity_poly.type
_entity_poly.pdbx_seq_one_letter_code
_entity_poly.pdbx_strand_id
1 'polypeptide(L)'
;MHLPINIVALKKERVISRDYRNRRIGDFLKEMHLTKGRNTGFPKIARALNHNGSPAAEFVTDPERMTFLSVIHCHPNFVGAEQLNAKQ
;
A
#
# COMPACT_ATOMS: atom_id res chain seq x y z
N MET A 1 7.74 7.10 21.07
CA MET A 1 6.86 6.13 20.38
C MET A 1 7.35 6.01 18.93
N HIS A 2 7.91 4.88 18.52
CA HIS A 2 8.38 4.72 17.12
C HIS A 2 7.20 4.34 16.24
N LEU A 3 6.85 5.19 15.27
CA LEU A 3 5.75 4.89 14.36
C LEU A 3 6.19 3.82 13.33
N PRO A 4 5.33 2.83 13.05
CA PRO A 4 5.74 1.57 12.42
C PRO A 4 6.18 1.66 10.95
N ILE A 5 5.84 2.74 10.25
CA ILE A 5 6.04 2.88 8.81
C ILE A 5 6.79 4.18 8.54
N ASN A 6 7.79 4.12 7.66
CA ASN A 6 8.50 5.30 7.18
C ASN A 6 8.63 5.27 5.65
N ILE A 7 8.92 6.43 5.06
CA ILE A 7 8.98 6.59 3.61
C ILE A 7 10.03 5.68 2.95
N VAL A 8 11.17 5.46 3.61
CA VAL A 8 12.24 4.60 3.08
C VAL A 8 11.81 3.13 3.04
N ALA A 9 11.04 2.68 4.02
CA ALA A 9 10.49 1.33 4.07
C ALA A 9 9.38 1.14 3.03
N LEU A 10 8.54 2.15 2.82
CA LEU A 10 7.45 2.13 1.84
C LEU A 10 7.93 2.07 0.39
N LYS A 11 9.11 2.65 0.09
CA LYS A 11 9.75 2.56 -1.23
C LYS A 11 10.32 1.17 -1.56
N LYS A 12 10.35 0.24 -0.60
CA LYS A 12 10.86 -1.11 -0.81
C LYS A 12 9.71 -2.03 -1.21
N GLU A 13 10.03 -3.03 -2.04
CA GLU A 13 9.09 -4.10 -2.41
C GLU A 13 8.51 -4.86 -1.21
N ARG A 14 9.27 -4.90 -0.09
CA ARG A 14 8.86 -5.54 1.15
C ARG A 14 9.01 -4.60 2.34
N VAL A 15 7.87 -4.14 2.85
CA VAL A 15 7.77 -3.35 4.08
C VAL A 15 7.86 -4.28 5.30
N ILE A 16 8.74 -3.98 6.24
CA ILE A 16 8.87 -4.72 7.50
C ILE A 16 8.56 -3.76 8.65
N SER A 17 7.37 -3.89 9.23
CA SER A 17 7.02 -3.33 10.53
C SER A 17 6.77 -4.43 11.55
N ARG A 18 7.32 -4.28 12.76
CA ARG A 18 7.05 -5.18 13.89
C ARG A 18 5.83 -4.75 14.69
N ASP A 19 5.48 -3.47 14.62
CA ASP A 19 4.47 -2.85 15.47
C ASP A 19 3.22 -2.44 14.68
N TYR A 20 2.09 -2.45 15.38
CA TYR A 20 0.84 -1.87 14.92
C TYR A 20 0.56 -0.61 15.74
N ARG A 21 0.04 0.44 15.10
CA ARG A 21 -0.46 1.62 15.84
C ARG A 21 -1.57 1.22 16.81
N ASN A 22 -2.48 0.34 16.37
CA ASN A 22 -3.51 -0.25 17.22
C ASN A 22 -3.48 -1.77 17.11
N ARG A 23 -2.85 -2.42 18.09
CA ARG A 23 -2.76 -3.88 18.16
C ARG A 23 -4.14 -4.54 18.32
N ARG A 24 -5.02 -3.96 19.14
CA ARG A 24 -6.36 -4.52 19.43
C ARG A 24 -7.24 -4.60 18.19
N ILE A 25 -7.32 -3.52 17.40
CA ILE A 25 -8.05 -3.53 16.12
C ILE A 25 -7.42 -4.56 15.16
N GLY A 26 -6.09 -4.61 15.10
CA GLY A 26 -5.39 -5.57 14.24
C GLY A 26 -5.68 -7.03 14.60
N ASP A 27 -5.79 -7.37 15.88
CA ASP A 27 -6.11 -8.73 16.31
C ASP A 27 -7.60 -9.06 16.09
N PHE A 28 -8.51 -8.13 16.39
CA PHE A 28 -9.95 -8.27 16.09
C PHE A 28 -10.21 -8.55 14.58
N LEU A 29 -9.54 -7.82 13.68
CA LEU A 29 -9.68 -8.05 12.24
C LEU A 29 -9.11 -9.39 11.76
N LYS A 30 -8.18 -10.00 12.49
CA LYS A 30 -7.67 -11.35 12.17
C LYS A 30 -8.65 -12.42 12.60
N GLU A 31 -9.25 -12.26 13.78
CA GLU A 31 -10.30 -13.15 14.29
C GLU A 31 -11.49 -13.19 13.32
N MET A 32 -11.87 -12.05 12.74
CA MET A 32 -12.89 -11.94 11.69
C MET A 32 -12.43 -12.41 10.30
N HIS A 33 -11.21 -12.93 10.15
CA HIS A 33 -10.62 -13.36 8.88
C HIS A 33 -10.52 -12.27 7.79
N LEU A 34 -10.64 -11.00 8.16
CA LEU A 34 -10.53 -9.85 7.24
C LEU A 34 -9.06 -9.48 6.95
N THR A 35 -8.14 -9.94 7.79
CA THR A 35 -6.70 -9.75 7.59
C THR A 35 -5.95 -11.05 7.87
N LYS A 36 -4.83 -11.27 7.17
CA LYS A 36 -4.02 -12.49 7.36
C LYS A 36 -2.89 -12.28 8.37
N GLY A 37 -1.88 -11.49 7.99
CA GLY A 37 -0.67 -11.31 8.79
C GLY A 37 -0.04 -9.95 8.59
N ARG A 38 0.92 -9.62 9.46
CA ARG A 38 1.63 -8.32 9.45
C ARG A 38 2.29 -8.08 8.10
N ASN A 39 2.10 -6.89 7.54
CA ASN A 39 2.70 -6.43 6.28
C ASN A 39 2.45 -7.32 5.05
N THR A 40 1.57 -8.32 5.13
CA THR A 40 1.26 -9.21 3.98
C THR A 40 0.45 -8.51 2.89
N GLY A 41 -0.16 -7.36 3.19
CA GLY A 41 -0.93 -6.56 2.24
C GLY A 41 -0.07 -5.98 1.11
N PHE A 42 1.05 -5.33 1.44
CA PHE A 42 1.95 -4.71 0.46
C PHE A 42 2.39 -5.68 -0.67
N PRO A 43 2.99 -6.85 -0.37
CA PRO A 43 3.40 -7.77 -1.43
C PRO A 43 2.22 -8.38 -2.19
N LYS A 44 1.03 -8.50 -1.58
CA LYS A 44 -0.17 -8.96 -2.29
C LYS A 44 -0.68 -7.92 -3.28
N ILE A 45 -0.71 -6.65 -2.89
CA ILE A 45 -1.08 -5.54 -3.78
C ILE A 45 -0.10 -5.51 -4.96
N ALA A 46 1.21 -5.50 -4.68
CA ALA A 46 2.25 -5.49 -5.72
C ALA A 46 2.11 -6.69 -6.67
N ARG A 47 1.90 -7.91 -6.15
CA ARG A 47 1.68 -9.11 -6.96
C ARG A 47 0.42 -9.01 -7.83
N ALA A 48 -0.69 -8.55 -7.25
CA ALA A 48 -1.97 -8.45 -7.98
C ALA A 48 -1.88 -7.44 -9.12
N LEU A 49 -1.27 -6.28 -8.88
CA LEU A 49 -1.05 -5.25 -9.91
C LEU A 49 -0.08 -5.72 -11.00
N ASN A 50 1.01 -6.39 -10.63
CA ASN A 50 1.92 -6.93 -11.64
C ASN A 50 1.25 -8.03 -12.48
N HIS A 51 0.49 -8.93 -11.84
CA HIS A 51 -0.17 -10.03 -12.52
C HIS A 51 -1.25 -9.57 -13.51
N ASN A 52 -1.95 -8.47 -13.22
CA ASN A 52 -2.99 -7.94 -14.11
C ASN A 52 -2.48 -6.85 -15.07
N GLY A 53 -1.18 -6.54 -15.08
CA GLY A 53 -0.60 -5.52 -15.97
C GLY A 53 -0.85 -4.06 -15.55
N SER A 54 -1.38 -3.83 -14.34
CA SER A 54 -1.56 -2.48 -13.80
C SER A 54 -0.23 -1.83 -13.41
N PRO A 55 -0.15 -0.49 -13.42
CA PRO A 55 0.97 0.24 -12.85
C PRO A 55 1.14 -0.08 -11.35
N ALA A 56 2.39 -0.02 -10.87
CA ALA A 56 2.70 -0.24 -9.47
C ALA A 56 1.99 0.78 -8.57
N ALA A 57 1.58 0.33 -7.38
CA ALA A 57 1.04 1.21 -6.34
C ALA A 57 2.10 2.16 -5.80
N GLU A 58 1.71 3.39 -5.49
CA GLU A 58 2.56 4.32 -4.74
C GLU A 58 2.09 4.40 -3.30
N PHE A 59 3.04 4.30 -2.36
CA PHE A 59 2.77 4.40 -0.94
C PHE A 59 3.56 5.57 -0.35
N VAL A 60 2.84 6.53 0.23
CA VAL A 60 3.41 7.76 0.77
C VAL A 60 2.96 7.94 2.22
N THR A 61 3.83 8.53 3.03
CA THR A 61 3.56 8.94 4.40
C THR A 61 4.28 10.26 4.62
N ASP A 62 3.74 11.12 5.47
CA ASP A 62 4.41 12.36 5.87
C ASP A 62 5.64 12.07 6.77
N PRO A 63 6.57 13.04 6.93
CA PRO A 63 7.76 12.86 7.77
C PRO A 63 7.44 12.52 9.24
N GLU A 64 6.31 13.00 9.76
CA GLU A 64 5.83 12.76 11.12
C GLU A 64 5.14 11.39 11.25
N ARG A 65 4.95 10.68 10.12
CA ARG A 65 4.33 9.37 9.98
C ARG A 65 2.89 9.35 10.52
N MET A 66 2.18 10.46 10.41
CA MET A 66 0.81 10.60 10.92
C MET A 66 -0.23 10.06 9.94
N THR A 67 0.00 10.29 8.65
CA THR A 67 -0.85 9.91 7.52
C THR A 67 -0.24 8.76 6.73
N PHE A 68 -1.08 8.10 5.94
CA PHE A 68 -0.66 7.10 4.97
C PHE A 68 -1.56 7.22 3.75
N LEU A 69 -0.95 7.36 2.58
CA LEU A 69 -1.63 7.43 1.29
C LEU A 69 -1.20 6.23 0.44
N SER A 70 -2.19 5.56 -0.16
CA SER A 70 -1.99 4.53 -1.16
C SER A 70 -2.63 5.01 -2.46
N VAL A 71 -1.83 5.15 -3.51
CA VAL A 71 -2.32 5.48 -4.85
C VAL A 71 -2.30 4.22 -5.70
N ILE A 72 -3.47 3.84 -6.21
CA ILE A 72 -3.63 2.77 -7.19
C ILE A 72 -4.04 3.42 -8.49
N HIS A 73 -3.17 3.34 -9.49
CA HIS A 73 -3.45 3.93 -10.81
C HIS A 73 -4.52 3.14 -11.55
N CYS A 74 -5.33 3.85 -12.33
CA CYS A 74 -6.25 3.21 -13.25
C CYS A 74 -5.46 2.34 -14.24
N HIS A 75 -5.97 1.15 -14.55
CA HIS A 75 -5.32 0.26 -15.50
C HIS A 75 -5.38 0.87 -16.92
N PRO A 76 -4.28 0.89 -17.70
CA PRO A 76 -4.19 1.58 -18.99
C PRO A 76 -5.33 1.29 -19.97
N ASN A 77 -5.81 0.05 -20.02
CA ASN A 77 -6.95 -0.35 -20.87
C ASN A 77 -8.28 0.38 -20.56
N PHE A 78 -8.39 1.07 -19.43
CA PHE A 78 -9.59 1.81 -19.01
C PHE A 78 -9.38 3.33 -19.01
N VAL A 79 -8.19 3.78 -19.42
CA VAL A 79 -7.85 5.19 -19.52
C VAL A 79 -8.28 5.67 -20.91
N GLY A 80 -9.20 6.63 -20.96
CA GLY A 80 -9.60 7.26 -22.23
C GLY A 80 -8.45 8.04 -22.87
N ALA A 81 -8.49 8.24 -24.19
CA ALA A 81 -7.41 8.87 -24.96
C ALA A 81 -6.91 10.23 -24.40
N GLU A 82 -7.75 10.96 -23.67
CA GLU A 82 -7.39 12.27 -23.07
C GLU A 82 -6.40 12.19 -21.90
N GLN A 83 -6.40 11.09 -21.14
CA GLN A 83 -5.56 10.96 -19.93
C GLN A 83 -4.14 10.47 -20.24
N LEU A 84 -3.91 9.89 -21.43
CA LEU A 84 -2.58 9.54 -21.92
C LEU A 84 -1.75 10.79 -22.27
N ASN A 85 -2.42 11.89 -22.65
CA ASN A 85 -1.78 13.14 -23.06
C ASN A 85 -1.49 14.09 -21.88
N ALA A 86 -2.10 13.88 -20.71
CA ALA A 86 -1.88 14.71 -19.52
C ALA A 86 -0.56 14.41 -18.77
N LYS A 87 0.27 13.50 -19.30
CA LYS A 87 1.61 13.16 -18.78
C LYS A 87 2.76 13.64 -19.69
N GLN A 88 2.50 14.45 -20.72
CA GLN A 88 3.53 15.10 -21.55
C GLN A 88 3.81 16.53 -21.09
#